data_AF-A0A9D2AUG4-F1
#
_entry.id   AF-A0A9D2AUG4-F1
#
_cell.length_a   1.000
_cell.length_b   1.000
_cell.length_c   1.000
_cell.angle_alpha   90.00
_cell.angle_beta   90.00
_cell.angle_gamma   90.00
#
_symmetry.space_group_name_H-M   'P 1'
#
loop_
_entity.id
_entity.type
_entity.pdbx_description
1 polymer ?
#
loop_
_entity_poly.entity_id
_entity_poly.type
_entity_poly.pdbx_seq_one_letter_code
_entity_poly.pdbx_strand_id
1 'polypeptide(L)'
;MTHSQNTPQVTIQTPGTYEVSFHGNIGPVSTSRLPFTVSLYLQQQGTTVPGTLIQHTFQAATDSAGVAFSQIISVTSVPAVLQVTGQGGNFFYGGINLTVQKIGGTPAA
;
A
#
# COMPACT_ATOMS: atom_id res chain seq x y z
N MET A 1 -11.95 -11.27 7.84
CA MET A 1 -10.96 -10.73 6.89
C MET A 1 -10.50 -11.90 6.04
N THR A 2 -10.29 -11.68 4.75
CA THR A 2 -9.80 -12.72 3.82
C THR A 2 -8.67 -12.20 2.97
N HIS A 3 -7.77 -13.10 2.59
CA HIS A 3 -6.66 -12.87 1.67
C HIS A 3 -6.43 -14.18 0.89
N SER A 4 -6.27 -14.09 -0.43
CA SER A 4 -5.91 -15.24 -1.26
C SER A 4 -4.40 -15.24 -1.50
N GLN A 5 -3.77 -16.41 -1.42
CA GLN A 5 -2.34 -16.55 -1.68
C GLN A 5 -1.99 -16.01 -3.08
N ASN A 6 -0.84 -15.33 -3.19
CA ASN A 6 -0.33 -14.72 -4.43
C ASN A 6 -1.22 -13.63 -5.02
N THR A 7 -2.06 -13.00 -4.19
CA THR A 7 -2.87 -11.84 -4.60
C THR A 7 -2.54 -10.65 -3.69
N PRO A 8 -2.51 -9.41 -4.22
CA PRO A 8 -2.26 -8.23 -3.39
C PRO A 8 -3.46 -7.81 -2.53
N GLN A 9 -4.65 -8.37 -2.78
CA GLN A 9 -5.89 -7.92 -2.17
C GLN A 9 -6.08 -8.48 -0.75
N VAL A 10 -6.41 -7.59 0.18
CA VAL A 10 -6.96 -7.92 1.50
C VAL A 10 -8.40 -7.45 1.56
N THR A 11 -9.33 -8.35 1.90
CA THR A 11 -10.76 -8.03 1.95
C THR A 11 -11.26 -7.94 3.40
N ILE A 12 -11.74 -6.76 3.76
CA ILE A 12 -12.46 -6.48 5.00
C ILE A 12 -13.92 -6.88 4.84
N GLN A 13 -14.43 -7.64 5.82
CA GLN A 13 -15.78 -8.22 5.80
C GLN A 13 -16.69 -7.67 6.90
N THR A 14 -16.17 -6.83 7.80
CA THR A 14 -17.01 -6.16 8.81
C THR A 14 -16.77 -4.66 8.74
N PRO A 15 -17.81 -3.83 8.86
CA PRO A 15 -17.63 -2.40 9.00
C PRO A 15 -16.82 -2.07 10.27
N GLY A 16 -16.08 -0.96 10.23
CA GLY A 16 -15.29 -0.48 11.36
C GLY A 16 -14.25 0.55 11.01
N THR A 17 -13.49 0.95 12.03
CA THR A 17 -12.29 1.76 11.89
C THR A 17 -11.07 0.86 11.98
N TYR A 18 -10.15 1.00 11.02
CA TYR A 18 -8.97 0.15 10.88
C TYR A 18 -7.69 0.98 10.87
N GLU A 19 -6.66 0.52 11.57
CA GLU A 19 -5.28 0.95 11.34
C GLU A 19 -4.69 0.04 10.26
N VAL A 20 -4.07 0.67 9.25
CA VAL A 20 -3.37 -0.01 8.17
C VAL A 20 -1.96 0.51 8.10
N SER A 21 -0.99 -0.38 8.30
CA SER A 21 0.43 -0.06 8.19
C SER A 21 1.10 -0.95 7.15
N PHE A 22 2.00 -0.34 6.38
CA PHE A 22 2.81 -1.00 5.38
C PHE A 22 4.28 -0.68 5.63
N HIS A 23 5.14 -1.67 5.44
CA HIS A 23 6.57 -1.47 5.38
C HIS A 23 7.21 -2.42 4.36
N GLY A 24 8.34 -2.00 3.80
CA GLY A 24 9.21 -2.85 3.01
C GLY A 24 10.26 -2.04 2.27
N ASN A 25 10.93 -2.68 1.32
CA ASN A 25 11.94 -2.06 0.48
C ASN A 25 11.51 -2.10 -0.99
N ILE A 26 11.91 -1.06 -1.73
CA ILE A 26 11.79 -0.98 -3.17
C ILE A 26 13.16 -0.77 -3.81
N GLY A 27 13.30 -1.20 -5.07
CA GLY A 27 14.50 -0.98 -5.88
C GLY A 27 14.19 -1.10 -7.38
N PRO A 28 14.98 -0.48 -8.26
CA PRO A 28 14.76 -0.55 -9.69
C PRO A 28 15.08 -1.95 -10.22
N VAL A 29 14.32 -2.42 -11.22
CA VAL A 29 14.60 -3.71 -11.90
C VAL A 29 15.44 -3.54 -13.17
N SER A 30 15.62 -2.31 -13.64
CA SER A 30 16.44 -2.01 -14.81
C SER A 30 17.06 -0.61 -14.71
N THR A 31 18.12 -0.41 -15.50
CA THR A 31 18.90 0.84 -15.52
C THR A 31 18.60 1.72 -16.72
N SER A 32 17.80 1.23 -17.67
CA SER A 32 17.60 1.85 -18.99
C SER A 32 16.82 3.17 -18.97
N ARG A 33 16.26 3.57 -17.82
CA ARG A 33 15.42 4.77 -17.66
C ARG A 33 15.73 5.60 -16.41
N LEU A 34 16.92 5.45 -15.83
CA LEU A 34 17.31 6.28 -14.69
C LEU A 34 17.66 7.72 -15.14
N PRO A 35 17.26 8.76 -14.37
CA PRO A 35 16.44 8.67 -13.17
C PRO A 35 14.95 8.52 -13.50
N PHE A 36 14.21 7.78 -12.67
CA PHE A 36 12.76 7.73 -12.74
C PHE A 36 12.13 7.75 -11.35
N THR A 37 10.94 8.33 -11.28
CA THR A 37 10.18 8.47 -10.03
C THR A 37 9.09 7.41 -9.96
N VAL A 38 9.04 6.71 -8.83
CA VAL A 38 7.96 5.79 -8.50
C VAL A 38 7.13 6.33 -7.36
N SER A 39 5.87 5.92 -7.34
CA SER A 39 4.91 6.22 -6.30
C SER A 39 4.31 4.94 -5.77
N LEU A 40 4.03 4.91 -4.47
CA LEU A 40 3.40 3.80 -3.77
C LEU A 40 2.31 4.35 -2.85
N TYR A 41 1.13 3.74 -2.86
CA TYR A 41 0.00 4.20 -2.06
C TYR A 41 -0.98 3.06 -1.74
N LEU A 42 -1.73 3.20 -0.66
CA LEU A 42 -2.85 2.32 -0.33
C LEU A 42 -4.07 2.72 -1.16
N GLN A 43 -4.78 1.72 -1.67
CA GLN A 43 -6.12 1.90 -2.23
C GLN A 43 -7.16 1.20 -1.36
N GLN A 44 -8.31 1.85 -1.20
CA GLN A 44 -9.54 1.28 -0.66
C GLN A 44 -10.60 1.35 -1.75
N GLN A 45 -11.15 0.19 -2.14
CA GLN A 45 -12.14 0.09 -3.23
C GLN A 45 -11.67 0.77 -4.53
N GLY A 46 -10.39 0.61 -4.88
CA GLY A 46 -9.78 1.22 -6.07
C GLY A 46 -9.49 2.71 -5.97
N THR A 47 -9.88 3.38 -4.87
CA THR A 47 -9.60 4.80 -4.62
C THR A 47 -8.39 4.94 -3.71
N THR A 48 -7.48 5.87 -4.03
CA THR A 48 -6.30 6.13 -3.21
C THR A 48 -6.70 6.65 -1.83
N VAL A 49 -6.14 6.06 -0.78
CA VAL A 49 -6.32 6.52 0.60
C VAL A 49 -5.39 7.72 0.84
N PRO A 50 -5.93 8.90 1.20
CA PRO A 50 -5.12 10.08 1.47
C PRO A 50 -4.05 9.84 2.55
N GLY A 51 -2.89 10.49 2.41
CA GLY A 51 -1.79 10.39 3.38
C GLY A 51 -0.96 9.11 3.27
N THR A 52 -1.26 8.20 2.34
CA THR A 52 -0.48 6.96 2.13
C THR A 52 0.49 7.04 0.95
N LEU A 53 0.50 8.16 0.22
CA LEU A 53 1.38 8.35 -0.92
C LEU A 53 2.83 8.50 -0.47
N ILE A 54 3.67 7.61 -0.96
CA ILE A 54 5.12 7.66 -0.88
C ILE A 54 5.65 7.85 -2.29
N GLN A 55 6.65 8.70 -2.46
CA GLN A 55 7.32 8.92 -3.73
C GLN A 55 8.83 8.76 -3.54
N HIS A 56 9.48 8.04 -4.45
CA HIS A 56 10.93 7.89 -4.47
C HIS A 56 11.45 8.05 -5.89
N THR A 57 12.57 8.74 -6.07
CA THR A 57 13.25 8.84 -7.36
C THR A 57 14.51 8.01 -7.33
N PHE A 58 14.53 6.93 -8.10
CA PHE A 58 15.72 6.11 -8.27
C PHE A 58 16.73 6.85 -9.13
N GLN A 59 17.96 7.00 -8.64
CA GLN A 59 19.05 7.67 -9.35
C GLN A 59 20.05 6.66 -9.95
N ALA A 60 20.17 5.47 -9.37
CA ALA A 60 21.14 4.45 -9.73
C ALA A 60 20.54 3.03 -9.71
N ALA A 61 21.19 2.10 -10.42
CA ALA A 61 20.79 0.69 -10.50
C ALA A 61 20.77 -0.02 -9.15
N THR A 62 21.68 0.38 -8.26
CA THR A 62 21.90 -0.19 -6.93
C THR A 62 21.12 0.56 -5.85
N ASP A 63 20.29 1.53 -6.25
CA ASP A 63 19.48 2.31 -5.31
C ASP A 63 18.40 1.42 -4.68
N SER A 64 18.16 1.62 -3.38
CA SER A 64 17.09 0.96 -2.65
C SER A 64 16.53 1.93 -1.61
N ALA A 65 15.21 1.95 -1.50
CA ALA A 65 14.52 2.79 -0.54
C ALA A 65 13.64 1.93 0.38
N GLY A 66 13.75 2.18 1.69
CA GLY A 66 12.76 1.75 2.65
C GLY A 66 11.51 2.60 2.51
N VAL A 67 10.34 1.97 2.43
CA VAL A 67 9.06 2.63 2.26
C VAL A 67 8.12 2.17 3.36
N ALA A 68 7.42 3.12 3.99
CA ALA A 68 6.45 2.83 5.02
C ALA A 68 5.36 3.89 5.09
N PHE A 69 4.15 3.49 5.42
CA PHE A 69 3.06 4.37 5.82
C PHE A 69 2.25 3.70 6.94
N SER A 70 1.54 4.52 7.72
CA SER A 70 0.46 4.06 8.62
C SER A 70 -0.70 5.04 8.47
N GLN A 71 -1.92 4.50 8.38
CA GLN A 71 -3.12 5.30 8.20
C GLN A 71 -4.32 4.66 8.90
N ILE A 72 -5.18 5.51 9.45
CA ILE A 72 -6.49 5.11 9.96
C ILE A 72 -7.51 5.28 8.84
N ILE A 73 -8.28 4.23 8.55
CA ILE A 73 -9.34 4.23 7.55
C ILE A 73 -10.69 3.87 8.16
N SER A 74 -11.76 4.40 7.59
CA SER A 74 -13.13 4.01 7.92
C SER A 74 -13.72 3.15 6.80
N VAL A 75 -14.28 2.00 7.19
CA VAL A 75 -14.98 1.08 6.31
C VAL A 75 -16.45 1.04 6.71
N THR A 76 -17.29 1.68 5.90
CA THR A 76 -18.75 1.77 6.12
C THR A 76 -19.55 0.75 5.29
N SER A 77 -18.96 0.22 4.21
CA SER A 77 -19.57 -0.79 3.34
C SER A 77 -18.63 -1.97 3.15
N VAL A 78 -19.18 -3.19 3.15
CA VAL A 78 -18.44 -4.43 2.98
C VAL A 78 -19.05 -5.29 1.87
N PRO A 79 -18.24 -6.09 1.14
CA PRO A 79 -16.79 -6.25 1.27
C PRO A 79 -16.02 -5.00 0.81
N ALA A 80 -14.96 -4.65 1.56
CA ALA A 80 -14.02 -3.59 1.19
C ALA A 80 -12.64 -4.19 0.90
N VAL A 81 -12.11 -3.89 -0.28
CA VAL A 81 -10.82 -4.37 -0.78
C VAL A 81 -9.75 -3.32 -0.53
N LEU A 82 -8.68 -3.74 0.11
CA LEU A 82 -7.44 -2.98 0.29
C LEU A 82 -6.33 -3.58 -0.57
N GLN A 83 -5.52 -2.72 -1.17
CA GLN A 83 -4.29 -3.13 -1.86
C GLN A 83 -3.28 -2.00 -1.88
N VAL A 84 -2.00 -2.33 -1.81
CA VAL A 84 -0.91 -1.38 -2.05
C VAL A 84 -0.58 -1.38 -3.54
N THR A 85 -0.56 -0.20 -4.16
CA THR A 85 -0.34 -0.03 -5.59
C THR A 85 0.91 0.80 -5.85
N GLY A 86 1.71 0.34 -6.81
CA GLY A 86 2.88 1.03 -7.32
C GLY A 86 2.65 1.64 -8.69
N GLN A 87 3.22 2.81 -8.95
CA GLN A 87 3.17 3.51 -10.24
C GLN A 87 4.54 4.13 -10.56
N GLY A 88 4.78 4.51 -11.82
CA GLY A 88 5.93 5.33 -12.23
C GLY A 88 7.10 4.57 -12.84
N GLY A 89 6.97 3.25 -13.00
CA GLY A 89 7.97 2.42 -13.68
C GLY A 89 7.97 0.99 -13.17
N ASN A 90 8.91 0.19 -13.68
CA ASN A 90 9.14 -1.15 -13.16
C ASN A 90 10.12 -1.08 -11.99
N PHE A 91 9.71 -1.61 -10.84
CA PHE A 91 10.51 -1.74 -9.63
C PHE A 91 10.09 -3.01 -8.90
N PHE A 92 10.98 -3.57 -8.09
CA PHE A 92 10.67 -4.74 -7.27
C PHE A 92 10.31 -4.32 -5.85
N TYR A 93 9.63 -5.22 -5.16
CA TYR A 93 9.31 -5.14 -3.74
C TYR A 93 10.11 -6.21 -2.99
N GLY A 94 10.71 -5.86 -1.85
CA GLY A 94 11.46 -6.78 -1.00
C GLY A 94 11.05 -6.64 0.46
N GLY A 95 10.91 -7.77 1.17
CA GLY A 95 10.63 -7.79 2.61
C GLY A 95 9.35 -7.04 3.01
N ILE A 96 8.33 -7.05 2.16
CA ILE A 96 7.10 -6.30 2.40
C ILE A 96 6.20 -6.98 3.44
N ASN A 97 5.52 -6.17 4.25
CA ASN A 97 4.41 -6.61 5.08
C ASN A 97 3.32 -5.53 5.10
N LEU A 98 2.06 -5.97 5.16
CA LEU A 98 0.89 -5.14 5.36
C LEU A 98 0.16 -5.64 6.61
N THR A 99 -0.03 -4.76 7.58
CA THR A 99 -0.82 -5.02 8.79
C THR A 99 -2.13 -4.27 8.68
N VAL A 100 -3.24 -4.96 8.97
CA VAL A 100 -4.59 -4.38 9.01
C VAL A 100 -5.23 -4.78 10.33
N GLN A 101 -5.42 -3.81 11.22
CA GLN A 101 -5.97 -4.04 12.55
C GLN A 101 -7.29 -3.28 12.72
N LYS A 102 -8.34 -3.97 13.17
CA LYS A 102 -9.57 -3.28 13.59
C LYS A 102 -9.33 -2.61 14.93
N ILE A 103 -9.49 -1.29 15.00
CA ILE A 103 -9.24 -0.47 16.20
C ILE A 103 -10.52 0.12 16.79
N GLY A 104 -11.65 0.07 16.07
CA GLY A 104 -12.92 0.59 16.56
C GLY A 104 -14.13 0.23 15.70
N GLY A 105 -15.30 0.70 16.13
CA GLY A 105 -16.55 0.63 15.36
C GLY A 105 -16.55 1.61 14.18
N THR A 106 -17.62 1.59 13.38
CA THR A 106 -17.87 2.65 12.40
C THR A 106 -18.11 3.97 13.13
N PRO A 107 -17.56 5.11 12.66
CA PRO A 107 -17.94 6.41 13.16
C PRO A 107 -19.47 6.54 13.14
N ALA A 108 -20.06 7.11 14.20
CA ALA A 108 -21.48 7.45 14.18
C ALA A 108 -21.73 8.40 12.99
N ALA A 109 -22.82 8.13 12.25
CA ALA A 109 -23.25 8.95 11.12
C ALA A 109 -23.63 10.37 11.56
#